data_AF-A0A3S1L950-F1
#
_entry.id   AF-A0A3S1L950-F1
#
_cell.length_a   1.000
_cell.length_b   1.000
_cell.length_c   1.000
_cell.angle_alpha   90.00
_cell.angle_beta   90.00
_cell.angle_gamma   90.00
#
_symmetry.space_group_name_H-M   'P 1'
#
loop_
_entity.id
_entity.type
_entity.pdbx_description
1 polymer ?
#
loop_
_entity_poly.entity_id
_entity_poly.type
_entity_poly.pdbx_seq_one_letter_code
_entity_poly.pdbx_strand_id
1 'polypeptide(L)'
;MSNSTWTSLVSSIRHRRAPDAKFFKPVCLIAAIDLADENLLNPENLDTEAILSRFRAYVAVLFEARAEMGWKPLWHLSNDGLWRFQFQEPESSSKRFSAEKPPGTKAILFDYFEKLAISPRYRKAWEEKAERLALRQAMLDILVSDDESCRQFARQLFHVDLALQPQRWPSETEVADALRRSREQLDLFGGNAAAGEHLAAEVERAPTDLNHSAGPEIYAPPPTLEEIEAVASPTASLNNVSEIDLAANPRVDTPGSPASAELLETPDTQIVQIRVILQSLPGNSPKGLVFALAAYKSELEKRATRPILGILSNQVAIIDAEYNSSDAIDWLPPGLRVAFSDFFRCHQLLTAHFPFISEREDVISRIDVDETKATGERLIKPFRVALEMATAAKSAGVATSDVVQFMQELKQGAEVLATLPHDVVVPEIDIRGRSVTFPTPKQRLIGTAIGFLERAYNLLGTSVTLGTATYVAFAQNVAAVLEMLKALMHIR
;
A
#
# COMPACT_ATOMS: atom_id res chain seq x y z
N MET A 1 31.10 -5.47 -7.40
CA MET A 1 30.06 -5.61 -6.35
C MET A 1 30.67 -6.27 -5.14
N SER A 2 31.11 -5.52 -4.13
CA SER A 2 31.29 -6.08 -2.79
C SER A 2 29.90 -6.42 -2.27
N ASN A 3 29.49 -7.68 -2.37
CA ASN A 3 28.27 -8.19 -1.75
C ASN A 3 28.35 -7.88 -0.25
N SER A 4 27.75 -6.78 0.18
CA SER A 4 27.69 -6.43 1.61
C SER A 4 27.05 -7.62 2.32
N THR A 5 27.74 -8.16 3.33
CA THR A 5 27.28 -9.32 4.12
C THR A 5 25.84 -9.11 4.63
N TRP A 6 25.47 -7.84 4.83
CA TRP A 6 24.18 -7.39 5.33
C TRP A 6 23.09 -7.24 4.28
N THR A 7 23.39 -7.29 2.97
CA THR A 7 22.45 -6.96 1.89
C THR A 7 21.12 -7.72 2.01
N SER A 8 21.18 -9.02 2.27
CA SER A 8 20.00 -9.86 2.45
C SER A 8 19.19 -9.49 3.71
N LEU A 9 19.86 -9.17 4.81
CA LEU A 9 19.22 -8.73 6.06
C LEU A 9 18.57 -7.35 5.89
N VAL A 10 19.31 -6.38 5.35
CA VAL A 10 18.84 -5.01 5.12
C VAL A 10 17.65 -5.01 4.17
N SER A 11 17.69 -5.81 3.10
CA SER A 11 16.55 -5.99 2.20
C SER A 11 15.34 -6.59 2.94
N SER A 12 15.53 -7.67 3.71
CA SER A 12 14.44 -8.26 4.50
C SER A 12 13.82 -7.26 5.47
N ILE A 13 14.67 -6.52 6.21
CA ILE A 13 14.22 -5.47 7.14
C ILE A 13 13.50 -4.39 6.37
N ARG A 14 13.95 -3.94 5.19
CA ARG A 14 13.29 -2.87 4.44
C ARG A 14 11.85 -3.25 4.05
N HIS A 15 11.66 -4.47 3.54
CA HIS A 15 10.40 -4.95 2.97
C HIS A 15 9.43 -5.52 4.02
N ARG A 16 9.92 -6.09 5.13
CA ARG A 16 9.10 -6.83 6.10
C ARG A 16 8.88 -6.06 7.40
N ARG A 17 8.51 -4.77 7.34
CA ARG A 17 8.19 -3.96 8.53
C ARG A 17 6.69 -3.80 8.64
N ALA A 18 6.20 -3.80 9.88
CA ALA A 18 4.80 -3.50 10.13
C ALA A 18 4.52 -2.03 9.72
N PRO A 19 3.48 -1.74 8.91
CA PRO A 19 3.21 -0.40 8.41
C PRO A 19 3.00 0.64 9.52
N ASP A 20 2.43 0.23 10.65
CA ASP A 20 2.17 1.07 11.82
C ASP A 20 3.38 1.22 12.75
N ALA A 21 4.46 0.48 12.51
CA ALA A 21 5.62 0.39 13.39
C ALA A 21 6.93 0.23 12.58
N LYS A 22 7.07 0.96 11.47
CA LYS A 22 8.22 0.85 10.55
C LYS A 22 9.57 1.14 11.20
N PHE A 23 9.60 1.95 12.25
CA PHE A 23 10.82 2.24 12.99
C PHE A 23 11.23 1.10 13.95
N PHE A 24 10.33 0.16 14.30
CA PHE A 24 10.61 -0.83 15.34
C PHE A 24 11.84 -1.70 15.05
N LYS A 25 11.95 -2.26 13.84
CA LYS A 25 13.10 -3.11 13.48
C LYS A 25 14.42 -2.31 13.41
N PRO A 26 14.50 -1.18 12.66
CA PRO A 26 15.73 -0.38 12.63
C PRO A 26 16.16 0.11 14.01
N VAL A 27 15.24 0.62 14.84
CA VAL A 27 15.57 1.14 16.18
C VAL A 27 16.04 0.01 17.11
N CYS A 28 15.42 -1.17 17.04
CA CYS A 28 15.85 -2.34 17.82
C CYS A 28 17.23 -2.83 17.40
N LEU A 29 17.53 -2.82 16.09
CA LEU A 29 18.85 -3.19 15.59
C LEU A 29 19.92 -2.16 15.95
N ILE A 30 19.63 -0.86 15.83
CA ILE A 30 20.55 0.20 16.29
C ILE A 30 20.83 0.07 17.78
N ALA A 31 19.81 -0.18 18.61
CA ALA A 31 20.00 -0.41 20.04
C ALA A 31 20.95 -1.59 20.33
N ALA A 32 20.83 -2.70 19.59
CA ALA A 32 21.74 -3.83 19.73
C ALA A 32 23.17 -3.51 19.24
N ILE A 33 23.31 -2.78 18.14
CA ILE A 33 24.63 -2.37 17.62
C ILE A 33 25.34 -1.44 18.61
N ASP A 34 24.63 -0.43 19.13
CA ASP A 34 25.19 0.54 20.07
C ASP A 34 25.68 -0.19 21.35
N LEU A 35 24.90 -1.13 21.88
CA LEU A 35 25.32 -1.97 23.02
C LEU A 35 26.52 -2.87 22.68
N ALA A 36 26.58 -3.43 21.46
CA ALA A 36 27.73 -4.22 21.02
C ALA A 36 29.00 -3.38 20.89
N ASP A 37 28.90 -2.14 20.42
CA ASP A 37 30.03 -1.20 20.33
C ASP A 37 30.50 -0.70 21.70
N GLU A 38 29.61 -0.72 22.69
CA GLU A 38 29.91 -0.52 24.11
C GLU A 38 30.49 -1.79 24.79
N ASN A 39 30.64 -2.90 24.06
CA ASN A 39 31.05 -4.22 24.56
C ASN A 39 30.12 -4.81 25.63
N LEU A 40 28.83 -4.46 25.58
CA LEU A 40 27.81 -4.94 26.51
C LEU A 40 27.05 -6.17 26.01
N LEU A 41 27.29 -6.60 24.76
CA LEU A 41 26.65 -7.79 24.18
C LEU A 41 27.68 -8.85 23.79
N ASN A 42 27.40 -10.10 24.18
CA ASN A 42 28.10 -11.28 23.69
C ASN A 42 27.32 -11.86 22.48
N PRO A 43 27.93 -11.98 21.28
CA PRO A 43 27.24 -12.50 20.09
C PRO A 43 26.74 -13.95 20.24
N GLU A 44 27.29 -14.73 21.16
CA GLU A 44 26.83 -16.10 21.46
C GLU A 44 25.68 -16.16 22.47
N ASN A 45 25.51 -15.11 23.26
CA ASN A 45 24.48 -14.99 24.28
C ASN A 45 24.13 -13.51 24.48
N LEU A 46 23.26 -13.01 23.61
CA LEU A 46 22.81 -11.63 23.62
C LEU A 46 21.93 -11.38 24.85
N ASP A 47 22.26 -10.35 25.62
CA ASP A 47 21.42 -9.88 26.73
C ASP A 47 20.17 -9.21 26.16
N THR A 48 19.06 -9.96 26.15
CA THR A 48 17.79 -9.47 25.62
C THR A 48 17.22 -8.34 26.45
N GLU A 49 17.38 -8.35 27.77
CA GLU A 49 16.85 -7.28 28.62
C GLU A 49 17.65 -5.98 28.45
N ALA A 50 18.97 -6.05 28.23
CA ALA A 50 19.76 -4.88 27.85
C ALA A 50 19.28 -4.27 26.52
N ILE A 51 19.04 -5.11 25.50
CA ILE A 51 18.51 -4.65 24.19
C ILE A 51 17.12 -4.02 24.35
N LEU A 52 16.21 -4.67 25.08
CA LEU A 52 14.86 -4.17 25.33
C LEU A 52 14.86 -2.86 26.11
N SER A 53 15.74 -2.74 27.11
CA SER A 53 15.92 -1.53 27.90
C SER A 53 16.42 -0.37 27.04
N ARG A 54 17.44 -0.60 26.19
CA ARG A 54 17.96 0.41 25.26
C ARG A 54 16.91 0.82 24.22
N PHE A 55 16.20 -0.15 23.64
CA PHE A 55 15.09 0.13 22.73
C PHE A 55 14.02 0.99 23.40
N ARG A 56 13.60 0.63 24.61
CA ARG A 56 12.62 1.38 25.40
C ARG A 56 13.09 2.82 25.63
N ALA A 57 14.35 3.01 26.02
CA ALA A 57 14.92 4.34 26.23
C ALA A 57 14.86 5.20 24.96
N TYR A 58 15.18 4.63 23.79
CA TYR A 58 15.06 5.35 22.52
C TYR A 58 13.61 5.68 22.16
N VAL A 59 12.71 4.70 22.23
CA VAL A 59 11.32 4.87 21.80
C VAL A 59 10.51 5.75 22.75
N ALA A 60 10.77 5.71 24.06
CA ALA A 60 10.00 6.47 25.04
C ALA A 60 10.08 7.99 24.86
N VAL A 61 11.15 8.50 24.24
CA VAL A 61 11.31 9.94 23.98
C VAL A 61 10.27 10.47 22.99
N LEU A 62 9.86 9.66 22.01
CA LEU A 62 8.91 10.04 20.96
C LEU A 62 7.53 9.39 21.13
N PHE A 63 7.51 8.14 21.61
CA PHE A 63 6.32 7.28 21.66
C PHE A 63 6.29 6.42 22.93
N GLU A 64 6.07 7.04 24.09
CA GLU A 64 6.03 6.37 25.40
C GLU A 64 5.16 5.10 25.42
N ALA A 65 3.92 5.18 24.89
CA ALA A 65 2.98 4.06 24.86
C ALA A 65 3.46 2.84 24.05
N ARG A 66 4.50 3.01 23.20
CA ARG A 66 5.05 1.95 22.34
C ARG A 66 6.39 1.41 22.84
N ALA A 67 6.98 2.02 23.87
CA ALA A 67 8.33 1.71 24.33
C ALA A 67 8.46 0.29 24.90
N GLU A 68 7.38 -0.26 25.47
CA GLU A 68 7.33 -1.63 26.01
C GLU A 68 7.22 -2.71 24.92
N MET A 69 7.03 -2.33 23.66
CA MET A 69 6.81 -3.28 22.57
C MET A 69 8.10 -3.81 21.92
N GLY A 70 9.27 -3.53 22.49
CA GLY A 70 10.58 -3.92 21.93
C GLY A 70 10.78 -5.43 21.71
N TRP A 71 10.00 -6.27 22.40
CA TRP A 71 10.03 -7.72 22.22
C TRP A 71 9.50 -8.15 20.84
N LYS A 72 8.62 -7.35 20.20
CA LYS A 72 8.10 -7.63 18.86
C LYS A 72 9.17 -7.50 17.78
N PRO A 73 9.90 -6.38 17.61
CA PRO A 73 10.99 -6.31 16.65
C PRO A 73 12.12 -7.26 17.00
N LEU A 74 12.35 -7.52 18.31
CA LEU A 74 13.30 -8.54 18.74
C LEU A 74 12.96 -9.91 18.11
N TRP A 75 11.71 -10.35 18.23
CA TRP A 75 11.23 -11.56 17.55
C TRP A 75 11.33 -11.47 16.02
N HIS A 76 10.81 -10.40 15.41
CA HIS A 76 10.74 -10.37 13.95
C HIS A 76 12.11 -10.32 13.26
N LEU A 77 13.14 -9.77 13.90
CA LEU A 77 14.52 -9.82 13.40
C LEU A 77 15.11 -11.25 13.42
N SER A 78 14.57 -12.18 14.22
CA SER A 78 14.94 -13.60 14.08
C SER A 78 14.38 -14.20 12.81
N ASN A 79 13.17 -13.77 12.40
CA ASN A 79 12.56 -14.19 11.14
C ASN A 79 13.27 -13.57 9.92
N ASP A 80 13.96 -12.43 10.11
CA ASP A 80 14.89 -11.88 9.12
C ASP A 80 16.27 -12.58 9.13
N GLY A 81 16.47 -13.53 10.06
CA GLY A 81 17.65 -14.36 10.16
C GLY A 81 18.84 -13.74 10.90
N LEU A 82 18.67 -12.56 11.54
CA LEU A 82 19.76 -11.88 12.25
C LEU A 82 20.25 -12.69 13.45
N TRP A 83 19.33 -13.09 14.32
CA TRP A 83 19.61 -13.89 15.50
C TRP A 83 18.73 -15.14 15.57
N ARG A 84 19.16 -16.11 16.36
CA ARG A 84 18.49 -17.38 16.60
C ARG A 84 18.03 -17.43 18.05
N PHE A 85 16.72 -17.55 18.25
CA PHE A 85 16.15 -17.94 19.52
C PHE A 85 16.44 -19.43 19.76
N GLN A 86 16.99 -19.75 20.93
CA GLN A 86 17.09 -21.11 21.42
C GLN A 86 16.09 -21.26 22.56
N PHE A 87 15.30 -22.32 22.47
CA PHE A 87 14.22 -22.62 23.40
C PHE A 87 14.57 -23.86 24.20
N GLN A 88 14.10 -23.92 25.44
CA GLN A 88 14.35 -25.05 26.35
C GLN A 88 13.88 -26.40 25.77
N GLU A 89 12.77 -26.39 25.00
CA GLU A 89 12.23 -27.55 24.29
C GLU A 89 12.04 -27.25 22.78
N PRO A 90 13.02 -27.55 21.93
CA PRO A 90 13.00 -27.17 20.51
C PRO A 90 11.80 -27.73 19.73
N GLU A 91 11.40 -28.97 19.99
CA GLU A 91 10.29 -29.63 19.28
C GLU A 91 8.92 -29.03 19.63
N SER A 92 8.74 -28.57 20.86
CA SER A 92 7.52 -27.92 21.34
C SER A 92 7.41 -26.48 20.82
N SER A 93 8.54 -25.76 20.79
CA SER A 93 8.63 -24.37 20.33
C SER A 93 8.36 -24.20 18.83
N SER A 94 8.86 -25.09 17.97
CA SER A 94 8.68 -25.01 16.51
C SER A 94 7.22 -25.17 16.06
N LYS A 95 6.42 -25.90 16.83
CA LYS A 95 4.96 -26.01 16.63
C LYS A 95 4.21 -24.76 17.10
N ARG A 96 4.80 -24.00 18.02
CA ARG A 96 4.16 -22.87 18.73
C ARG A 96 4.49 -21.52 18.12
N PHE A 97 5.73 -21.34 17.69
CA PHE A 97 6.23 -20.09 17.13
C PHE A 97 6.73 -20.32 15.71
N SER A 98 6.16 -19.56 14.77
CA SER A 98 6.62 -19.53 13.38
C SER A 98 6.47 -18.12 12.82
N ALA A 99 6.93 -17.90 11.59
CA ALA A 99 6.67 -16.64 10.89
C ALA A 99 5.16 -16.34 10.77
N GLU A 100 4.32 -17.37 10.70
CA GLU A 100 2.87 -17.28 10.59
C GLU A 100 2.16 -17.25 11.95
N LYS A 101 2.83 -17.71 13.01
CA LYS A 101 2.32 -17.76 14.39
C LYS A 101 3.29 -17.03 15.33
N PRO A 102 3.28 -15.69 15.35
CA PRO A 102 4.10 -14.92 16.28
C PRO A 102 3.63 -15.12 17.73
N PRO A 103 4.52 -14.92 18.72
CA PRO A 103 4.14 -14.93 20.12
C PRO A 103 3.10 -13.85 20.42
N GLY A 104 2.04 -14.21 21.13
CA GLY A 104 0.94 -13.29 21.46
C GLY A 104 1.29 -12.24 22.51
N THR A 105 2.25 -12.53 23.41
CA THR A 105 2.68 -11.63 24.49
C THR A 105 4.17 -11.75 24.79
N LYS A 106 4.75 -10.75 25.48
CA LYS A 106 6.14 -10.78 25.99
C LYS A 106 6.36 -12.03 26.85
N ALA A 107 5.47 -12.29 27.81
CA ALA A 107 5.57 -13.45 28.71
C ALA A 107 5.65 -14.76 27.93
N ILE A 108 4.75 -14.98 26.97
CA ILE A 108 4.74 -16.21 26.16
C ILE A 108 6.06 -16.43 25.42
N LEU A 109 6.71 -15.37 24.91
CA LEU A 109 8.00 -15.53 24.25
C LEU A 109 9.11 -15.92 25.25
N PHE A 110 9.19 -15.20 26.37
CA PHE A 110 10.30 -15.35 27.32
C PHE A 110 10.13 -16.54 28.29
N ASP A 111 8.93 -17.08 28.47
CA ASP A 111 8.69 -18.28 29.30
C ASP A 111 9.36 -19.55 28.71
N TYR A 112 9.57 -19.59 27.40
CA TYR A 112 10.17 -20.74 26.69
C TYR A 112 11.60 -20.45 26.21
N PHE A 113 12.03 -19.20 26.37
CA PHE A 113 13.31 -18.70 25.90
C PHE A 113 14.45 -19.19 26.80
N GLU A 114 15.50 -19.73 26.19
CA GLU A 114 16.74 -20.05 26.89
C GLU A 114 17.81 -19.01 26.57
N LYS A 115 18.10 -18.80 25.28
CA LYS A 115 19.14 -17.86 24.84
C LYS A 115 18.91 -17.29 23.46
N LEU A 116 19.43 -16.09 23.23
CA LEU A 116 19.44 -15.40 21.94
C LEU A 116 20.89 -15.30 21.46
N ALA A 117 21.18 -15.69 20.22
CA ALA A 117 22.52 -15.59 19.66
C ALA A 117 22.49 -15.00 18.25
N ILE A 118 23.53 -14.28 17.85
CA ILE A 118 23.70 -13.88 16.44
C ILE A 118 23.79 -15.14 15.58
N SER A 119 23.05 -15.13 14.46
CA SER A 119 23.05 -16.22 13.50
C SER A 119 24.48 -16.50 13.02
N PRO A 120 24.91 -17.78 12.89
CA PRO A 120 26.24 -18.11 12.40
C PRO A 120 26.59 -17.44 11.06
N ARG A 121 25.58 -17.18 10.21
CA ARG A 121 25.70 -16.46 8.94
C ARG A 121 26.30 -15.06 9.10
N TYR A 122 25.95 -14.36 10.18
CA TYR A 122 26.31 -12.96 10.40
C TYR A 122 27.39 -12.79 11.48
N ARG A 123 27.80 -13.87 12.16
CA ARG A 123 28.69 -13.80 13.33
C ARG A 123 30.00 -13.05 13.05
N LYS A 124 30.71 -13.42 11.98
CA LYS A 124 31.98 -12.76 11.62
C LYS A 124 31.82 -11.26 11.37
N ALA A 125 30.85 -10.89 10.53
CA ALA A 125 30.57 -9.48 10.25
C ALA A 125 30.07 -8.74 11.50
N TRP A 126 29.34 -9.40 12.39
CA TRP A 126 28.90 -8.79 13.65
C TRP A 126 30.06 -8.48 14.59
N GLU A 127 31.14 -9.28 14.61
CA GLU A 127 32.31 -9.04 15.46
C GLU A 127 33.16 -7.86 14.95
N GLU A 128 33.13 -7.58 13.66
CA GLU A 128 33.86 -6.49 13.03
C GLU A 128 33.14 -5.13 13.22
N LYS A 129 33.79 -4.18 13.93
CA LYS A 129 33.20 -2.85 14.20
C LYS A 129 32.83 -2.08 12.92
N ALA A 130 33.64 -2.19 11.88
CA ALA A 130 33.38 -1.51 10.59
C ALA A 130 32.09 -2.03 9.93
N GLU A 131 31.86 -3.35 9.99
CA GLU A 131 30.65 -4.00 9.47
C GLU A 131 29.42 -3.62 10.30
N ARG A 132 29.54 -3.55 11.64
CA ARG A 132 28.47 -3.03 12.50
C ARG A 132 28.13 -1.57 12.19
N LEU A 133 29.15 -0.74 11.95
CA LEU A 133 28.96 0.66 11.55
C LEU A 133 28.21 0.75 10.20
N ALA A 134 28.58 -0.07 9.22
CA ALA A 134 27.89 -0.14 7.94
C ALA A 134 26.43 -0.59 8.09
N LEU A 135 26.16 -1.57 8.97
CA LEU A 135 24.80 -2.01 9.28
C LEU A 135 23.98 -0.91 10.00
N ARG A 136 24.60 -0.20 10.95
CA ARG A 136 23.98 0.93 11.66
C ARG A 136 23.62 2.05 10.69
N GLN A 137 24.53 2.39 9.78
CA GLN A 137 24.33 3.37 8.71
C GLN A 137 23.17 2.95 7.80
N ALA A 138 23.09 1.68 7.41
CA ALA A 138 21.98 1.18 6.60
C ALA A 138 20.62 1.28 7.32
N MET A 139 20.59 1.14 8.66
CA MET A 139 19.37 1.35 9.44
C MET A 139 18.96 2.82 9.51
N LEU A 140 19.92 3.74 9.65
CA LEU A 140 19.67 5.19 9.58
C LEU A 140 19.17 5.60 8.19
N ASP A 141 19.73 5.03 7.12
CA ASP A 141 19.28 5.24 5.74
C ASP A 141 17.83 4.77 5.54
N ILE A 142 17.46 3.63 6.14
CA ILE A 142 16.07 3.14 6.15
C ILE A 142 15.16 4.12 6.89
N LEU A 143 15.60 4.66 8.02
CA LEU A 143 14.80 5.57 8.83
C LEU A 143 14.61 6.95 8.16
N VAL A 144 15.66 7.51 7.55
CA VAL A 144 15.59 8.84 6.91
C VAL A 144 14.73 8.85 5.66
N SER A 145 14.60 7.70 4.98
CA SER A 145 13.89 7.57 3.70
C SER A 145 12.42 7.16 3.85
N ASP A 146 11.88 7.14 5.08
CA ASP A 146 10.52 6.65 5.36
C ASP A 146 9.62 7.78 5.91
N ASP A 147 8.58 7.42 6.66
CA ASP A 147 7.63 8.37 7.26
C ASP A 147 8.23 9.33 8.32
N GLU A 148 7.44 10.32 8.74
CA GLU A 148 7.84 11.33 9.71
C GLU A 148 8.34 10.74 11.03
N SER A 149 7.71 9.67 11.52
CA SER A 149 8.14 9.02 12.77
C SER A 149 9.53 8.41 12.61
N CYS A 150 9.80 7.78 11.47
CA CYS A 150 11.11 7.23 11.15
C CYS A 150 12.18 8.34 11.01
N ARG A 151 11.86 9.46 10.35
CA ARG A 151 12.79 10.60 10.22
C ARG A 151 13.13 11.25 11.55
N GLN A 152 12.17 11.32 12.48
CA GLN A 152 12.43 11.75 13.85
C GLN A 152 13.41 10.81 14.56
N PHE A 153 13.26 9.49 14.41
CA PHE A 153 14.24 8.53 14.94
C PHE A 153 15.59 8.62 14.24
N ALA A 154 15.65 8.91 12.93
CA ALA A 154 16.92 9.12 12.24
C ALA A 154 17.70 10.29 12.86
N ARG A 155 17.02 11.41 13.17
CA ARG A 155 17.60 12.57 13.86
C ARG A 155 18.03 12.23 15.28
N GLN A 156 17.16 11.56 16.04
CA GLN A 156 17.46 11.12 17.39
C GLN A 156 18.69 10.23 17.44
N LEU A 157 18.77 9.21 16.58
CA LEU A 157 19.76 8.14 16.66
C LEU A 157 21.01 8.42 15.83
N PHE A 158 21.10 9.57 15.17
CA PHE A 158 22.26 9.94 14.36
C PHE A 158 23.55 9.95 15.20
N HIS A 159 23.51 10.59 16.37
CA HIS A 159 24.58 10.62 17.36
C HIS A 159 24.16 9.84 18.62
N VAL A 160 24.82 8.72 18.89
CA VAL A 160 24.47 7.82 20.00
C VAL A 160 24.51 8.51 21.36
N ASP A 161 25.46 9.41 21.59
CA ASP A 161 25.66 10.17 22.82
C ASP A 161 24.59 11.26 23.05
N LEU A 162 23.90 11.67 21.99
CA LEU A 162 22.86 12.70 22.01
C LEU A 162 21.44 12.12 21.88
N ALA A 163 21.30 10.80 21.76
CA ALA A 163 20.04 10.13 21.46
C ALA A 163 18.91 10.38 22.47
N LEU A 164 19.24 10.78 23.70
CA LEU A 164 18.27 11.08 24.76
C LEU A 164 18.14 12.59 25.05
N GLN A 165 18.67 13.45 24.18
CA GLN A 165 18.68 14.91 24.35
C GLN A 165 18.00 15.61 23.16
N PRO A 166 16.66 15.67 23.10
CA PRO A 166 15.88 16.20 21.96
C PRO A 166 16.34 17.56 21.43
N GLN A 167 16.71 18.45 22.34
CA GLN A 167 17.18 19.80 22.05
C GLN A 167 18.54 19.86 21.33
N ARG A 168 19.26 18.73 21.23
CA ARG A 168 20.58 18.63 20.59
C ARG A 168 20.56 17.77 19.34
N TRP A 169 19.39 17.29 18.91
CA TRP A 169 19.31 16.51 17.68
C TRP A 169 19.56 17.39 16.46
N PRO A 170 20.29 16.89 15.45
CA PRO A 170 20.44 17.60 14.18
C PRO A 170 19.08 17.81 13.51
N SER A 171 19.04 18.77 12.59
CA SER A 171 17.92 18.94 11.67
C SER A 171 17.81 17.74 10.70
N GLU A 172 16.63 17.56 10.12
CA GLU A 172 16.40 16.48 9.15
C GLU A 172 17.33 16.61 7.93
N THR A 173 17.52 17.84 7.44
CA THR A 173 18.37 18.14 6.28
C THR A 173 19.84 17.83 6.57
N GLU A 174 20.35 18.17 7.76
CA GLU A 174 21.72 17.82 8.17
C GLU A 174 21.95 16.30 8.17
N VAL A 175 21.00 15.53 8.68
CA VAL A 175 21.08 14.06 8.68
C VAL A 175 21.04 13.52 7.26
N ALA A 176 20.06 13.93 6.45
CA ALA A 176 19.92 13.46 5.08
C ALA A 176 21.18 13.76 4.23
N ASP A 177 21.75 14.96 4.36
CA ASP A 177 22.97 15.35 3.67
C ASP A 177 24.19 14.55 4.12
N ALA A 178 24.34 14.32 5.43
CA ALA A 178 25.47 13.55 5.96
C ALA A 178 25.41 12.08 5.50
N LEU A 179 24.23 11.45 5.56
CA LEU A 179 24.03 10.08 5.10
C LEU A 179 24.26 9.95 3.58
N ARG A 180 23.79 10.93 2.78
CA ARG A 180 24.03 10.98 1.32
C ARG A 180 25.53 11.06 0.99
N ARG A 181 26.28 11.96 1.63
CA ARG A 181 27.73 12.09 1.41
C ARG A 181 28.48 10.81 1.80
N SER A 182 28.07 10.14 2.87
CA SER A 182 28.66 8.87 3.28
C SER A 182 28.47 7.79 2.22
N ARG A 183 27.34 7.78 1.50
CA ARG A 183 27.08 6.83 0.40
C ARG A 183 27.97 7.12 -0.81
N GLU A 184 28.05 8.38 -1.21
CA GLU A 184 28.89 8.82 -2.33
C GLU A 184 30.38 8.53 -2.09
N GLN A 185 30.86 8.70 -0.86
CA GLN A 185 32.23 8.35 -0.47
C GLN A 185 32.49 6.83 -0.55
N LEU A 186 31.52 6.00 -0.17
CA LEU A 186 31.65 4.54 -0.29
C LEU A 186 31.68 4.08 -1.75
N ASP A 187 30.91 4.73 -2.63
CA ASP A 187 30.89 4.42 -4.07
C ASP A 187 32.20 4.84 -4.77
N LEU A 188 32.83 5.94 -4.34
CA LEU A 188 34.11 6.44 -4.87
C LEU A 188 35.30 5.51 -4.61
N PHE A 189 35.24 4.64 -3.59
CA PHE A 189 36.29 3.66 -3.29
C PHE A 189 35.94 2.22 -3.73
N GLY A 190 34.76 1.99 -4.34
CA GLY A 190 34.25 0.67 -4.72
C GLY A 190 34.12 0.39 -6.23
N GLY A 191 34.60 1.28 -7.09
CA GLY A 191 34.38 1.23 -8.54
C GLY A 191 35.10 0.06 -9.25
N ASN A 192 34.31 -0.82 -9.87
CA ASN A 192 34.73 -1.48 -11.12
C ASN A 192 33.59 -1.39 -12.12
N ALA A 193 33.87 -0.68 -13.22
CA ALA A 193 33.01 -0.50 -14.37
C ALA A 193 32.89 -1.80 -15.18
N ALA A 194 31.69 -2.07 -15.71
CA ALA A 194 31.51 -2.89 -16.90
C ALA A 194 30.45 -2.22 -17.77
N ALA A 195 30.90 -1.75 -18.93
CA ALA A 195 30.08 -1.36 -20.06
C ALA A 195 29.37 -2.58 -20.64
N GLY A 196 28.15 -2.38 -21.11
CA GLY A 196 27.38 -3.32 -21.92
C GLY A 196 26.46 -2.52 -22.83
N GLU A 197 26.83 -2.48 -24.09
CA GLU A 197 26.26 -1.71 -25.20
C GLU A 197 24.78 -1.99 -25.45
N HIS A 198 24.03 -0.97 -25.85
CA HIS A 198 22.96 -1.14 -26.82
C HIS A 198 22.96 0.01 -27.83
N LEU A 199 23.25 -0.38 -29.07
CA LEU A 199 23.15 0.40 -30.30
C LEU A 199 21.76 1.02 -30.45
N ALA A 200 21.70 2.33 -30.63
CA ALA A 200 20.61 3.00 -31.34
C ALA A 200 21.23 3.78 -32.49
N ALA A 201 20.93 3.33 -33.71
CA ALA A 201 21.37 3.94 -34.95
C ALA A 201 20.77 5.34 -35.09
N GLU A 202 21.63 6.33 -35.30
CA GLU A 202 21.27 7.62 -35.88
C GLU A 202 20.66 7.39 -37.26
N VAL A 203 19.38 7.71 -37.40
CA VAL A 203 18.76 8.02 -38.68
C VAL A 203 18.65 9.54 -38.74
N GLU A 204 19.54 10.15 -39.52
CA GLU A 204 19.39 11.51 -40.03
C GLU A 204 17.96 11.69 -40.59
N ARG A 205 17.19 12.60 -39.99
CA ARG A 205 16.07 13.25 -40.66
C ARG A 205 16.22 14.76 -40.52
N ALA A 206 16.24 15.39 -41.69
CA ALA A 206 16.32 16.81 -41.94
C ALA A 206 15.29 17.63 -41.13
N PRO A 207 15.56 18.92 -40.87
CA PRO A 207 14.63 19.78 -40.17
C PRO A 207 13.48 20.15 -41.11
N THR A 208 12.31 19.57 -40.88
CA THR A 208 11.07 20.10 -41.45
C THR A 208 10.49 21.09 -40.47
N ASP A 209 10.71 22.38 -40.75
CA ASP A 209 9.92 23.48 -40.21
C ASP A 209 8.45 23.22 -40.52
N LEU A 210 7.70 22.74 -39.52
CA LEU A 210 6.26 22.88 -39.47
C LEU A 210 5.88 23.51 -38.14
N ASN A 211 5.79 24.84 -38.19
CA ASN A 211 4.95 25.63 -37.30
C ASN A 211 3.52 25.05 -37.34
N HIS A 212 3.22 24.11 -36.44
CA HIS A 212 1.87 23.87 -36.00
C HIS A 212 1.59 24.80 -34.83
N SER A 213 0.88 25.87 -35.17
CA SER A 213 0.19 26.75 -34.24
C SER A 213 -0.59 25.89 -33.24
N ALA A 214 -0.07 25.74 -32.03
CA ALA A 214 -0.80 25.19 -30.91
C ALA A 214 -2.02 26.07 -30.68
N GLY A 215 -3.20 25.58 -31.08
CA GLY A 215 -4.45 26.09 -30.57
C GLY A 215 -4.46 25.91 -29.04
N PRO A 216 -5.21 26.73 -28.30
CA PRO A 216 -5.30 26.58 -26.86
C PRO A 216 -5.84 25.18 -26.55
N GLU A 217 -5.05 24.35 -25.88
CA GLU A 217 -5.54 23.12 -25.25
C GLU A 217 -6.67 23.53 -24.31
N ILE A 218 -7.90 23.21 -24.70
CA ILE A 218 -9.07 23.40 -23.85
C ILE A 218 -9.00 22.30 -22.80
N TYR A 219 -8.20 22.50 -21.75
CA TYR A 219 -8.24 21.65 -20.57
C TYR A 219 -9.61 21.81 -19.92
N ALA A 220 -10.38 20.71 -19.87
CA ALA A 220 -11.61 20.69 -19.09
C ALA A 220 -11.29 21.02 -17.62
N PRO A 221 -12.12 21.83 -16.94
CA PRO A 221 -11.88 22.16 -15.54
C PRO A 221 -11.93 20.90 -14.66
N PRO A 222 -11.23 20.91 -13.51
CA PRO A 222 -11.35 19.82 -12.53
C PRO A 222 -12.83 19.63 -12.14
N PRO A 223 -13.25 18.38 -11.87
CA PRO A 223 -14.65 18.08 -11.63
C PRO A 223 -15.06 18.67 -10.27
N THR A 224 -16.26 19.20 -10.23
CA THR A 224 -16.90 19.61 -8.98
C THR A 224 -17.25 18.39 -8.13
N LEU A 225 -17.44 18.62 -6.82
CA LEU A 225 -17.85 17.55 -5.91
C LEU A 225 -19.20 16.93 -6.30
N GLU A 226 -20.12 17.77 -6.80
CA GLU A 226 -21.43 17.35 -7.31
C GLU A 226 -21.30 16.45 -8.54
N GLU A 227 -20.38 16.76 -9.46
CA GLU A 227 -20.09 15.89 -10.61
C GLU A 227 -19.56 14.53 -10.16
N ILE A 228 -18.59 14.51 -9.21
CA ILE A 228 -18.03 13.26 -8.68
C ILE A 228 -19.12 12.43 -7.99
N GLU A 229 -19.95 13.06 -7.15
CA GLU A 229 -21.06 12.38 -6.46
C GLU A 229 -22.09 11.81 -7.45
N ALA A 230 -22.41 12.55 -8.52
CA ALA A 230 -23.39 12.14 -9.52
C ALA A 230 -22.96 10.87 -10.29
N VAL A 231 -21.67 10.64 -10.46
CA VAL A 231 -21.13 9.47 -11.16
C VAL A 231 -20.54 8.40 -10.23
N ALA A 232 -20.52 8.65 -8.92
CA ALA A 232 -19.95 7.73 -7.94
C ALA A 232 -20.68 6.38 -7.98
N SER A 233 -19.94 5.30 -8.22
CA SER A 233 -20.43 3.92 -8.22
C SER A 233 -19.44 3.09 -7.41
N PRO A 234 -19.82 2.51 -6.25
CA PRO A 234 -21.15 2.54 -5.62
C PRO A 234 -21.58 3.92 -5.15
N THR A 235 -22.88 4.08 -4.89
CA THR A 235 -23.44 5.22 -4.17
C THR A 235 -23.93 4.80 -2.79
N ALA A 236 -23.83 5.71 -1.81
CA ALA A 236 -24.37 5.48 -0.48
C ALA A 236 -25.91 5.67 -0.49
N SER A 237 -26.61 4.78 0.18
CA SER A 237 -28.06 4.88 0.42
C SER A 237 -28.40 4.45 1.85
N LEU A 238 -29.64 4.70 2.29
CA LEU A 238 -30.17 4.13 3.52
C LEU A 238 -31.01 2.89 3.19
N ASN A 239 -30.80 1.80 3.92
CA ASN A 239 -31.63 0.62 3.84
C ASN A 239 -32.95 0.80 4.62
N ASN A 240 -33.81 -0.22 4.64
CA ASN A 240 -35.11 -0.19 5.33
C ASN A 240 -35.01 -0.01 6.86
N VAL A 241 -33.82 -0.18 7.44
CA VAL A 241 -33.52 -0.03 8.87
C VAL A 241 -32.74 1.27 9.15
N SER A 242 -32.61 2.15 8.15
CA SER A 242 -31.86 3.43 8.24
C SER A 242 -30.36 3.25 8.52
N GLU A 243 -29.79 2.12 8.11
CA GLU A 243 -28.33 1.93 8.04
C GLU A 243 -27.82 2.37 6.68
N ILE A 244 -26.61 2.92 6.64
CA ILE A 244 -25.90 3.23 5.40
C ILE A 244 -25.51 1.94 4.71
N ASP A 245 -25.89 1.83 3.44
CA ASP A 245 -25.68 0.65 2.61
C ASP A 245 -25.08 1.02 1.23
N LEU A 246 -24.64 -0.01 0.51
CA LEU A 246 -24.15 0.10 -0.87
C LEU A 246 -25.27 -0.08 -1.88
N ALA A 247 -25.54 0.97 -2.65
CA ALA A 247 -26.44 0.92 -3.79
C ALA A 247 -25.70 1.11 -5.12
N ALA A 248 -26.29 0.54 -6.17
CA ALA A 248 -25.94 0.86 -7.54
C ALA A 248 -26.34 2.32 -7.82
N ASN A 249 -25.47 3.06 -8.51
CA ASN A 249 -25.78 4.40 -8.97
C ASN A 249 -26.79 4.31 -10.12
N PRO A 250 -28.01 4.87 -9.97
CA PRO A 250 -29.05 4.73 -10.98
C PRO A 250 -28.70 5.42 -12.32
N ARG A 251 -27.77 6.38 -12.34
CA ARG A 251 -27.29 7.02 -13.57
C ARG A 251 -26.28 6.13 -14.30
N VAL A 252 -25.32 5.56 -13.56
CA VAL A 252 -24.17 4.85 -14.16
C VAL A 252 -24.42 3.37 -14.33
N ASP A 253 -25.03 2.72 -13.33
CA ASP A 253 -25.17 1.27 -13.24
C ASP A 253 -26.49 0.76 -13.85
N THR A 254 -27.23 1.61 -14.56
CA THR A 254 -28.46 1.23 -15.27
C THR A 254 -28.13 0.85 -16.71
N PRO A 255 -28.49 -0.36 -17.17
CA PRO A 255 -28.28 -0.75 -18.55
C PRO A 255 -29.17 0.07 -19.50
N GLY A 256 -28.62 0.47 -20.64
CA GLY A 256 -29.27 1.36 -21.61
C GLY A 256 -30.39 0.71 -22.42
N SER A 257 -30.54 -0.61 -22.35
CA SER A 257 -31.59 -1.38 -23.04
C SER A 257 -32.07 -2.52 -22.14
N PRO A 258 -33.32 -2.99 -22.28
CA PRO A 258 -33.79 -4.18 -21.58
C PRO A 258 -32.83 -5.34 -21.84
N ALA A 259 -32.60 -6.16 -20.82
CA ALA A 259 -31.55 -7.18 -20.81
C ALA A 259 -31.55 -7.99 -22.11
N SER A 260 -30.55 -7.76 -22.96
CA SER A 260 -30.29 -8.61 -24.11
C SER A 260 -29.94 -10.01 -23.60
N ALA A 261 -30.15 -11.04 -24.43
CA ALA A 261 -29.72 -12.39 -24.09
C ALA A 261 -28.23 -12.42 -23.68
N GLU A 262 -27.42 -11.59 -24.34
CA GLU A 262 -26.00 -11.40 -24.03
C GLU A 262 -25.77 -10.86 -22.60
N LEU A 263 -26.52 -9.86 -22.15
CA LEU A 263 -26.40 -9.33 -20.77
C LEU A 263 -26.82 -10.38 -19.71
N LEU A 264 -27.75 -11.28 -20.05
CA LEU A 264 -28.19 -12.33 -19.13
C LEU A 264 -27.11 -13.40 -18.91
N GLU A 265 -26.37 -13.77 -19.96
CA GLU A 265 -25.37 -14.87 -19.91
C GLU A 265 -23.94 -14.39 -19.58
N THR A 266 -23.64 -13.11 -19.82
CA THR A 266 -22.29 -12.56 -19.63
C THR A 266 -21.79 -12.64 -18.18
N PRO A 267 -22.58 -12.32 -17.14
CA PRO A 267 -22.14 -12.44 -15.75
C PRO A 267 -21.73 -13.87 -15.39
N ASP A 268 -22.52 -14.88 -15.78
CA ASP A 268 -22.22 -16.29 -15.48
C ASP A 268 -20.95 -16.75 -16.19
N THR A 269 -20.81 -16.38 -17.47
CA THR A 269 -19.59 -16.64 -18.25
C THR A 269 -18.36 -16.04 -17.57
N GLN A 270 -18.47 -14.80 -17.10
CA GLN A 270 -17.39 -14.09 -16.42
C GLN A 270 -17.06 -14.73 -15.05
N ILE A 271 -18.06 -15.16 -14.28
CA ILE A 271 -17.86 -15.88 -13.00
C ILE A 271 -17.10 -17.19 -13.22
N VAL A 272 -17.47 -17.96 -14.26
CA VAL A 272 -16.78 -19.20 -14.62
C VAL A 272 -15.34 -18.89 -15.01
N GLN A 273 -15.12 -17.87 -15.84
CA GLN A 273 -13.78 -17.48 -16.26
C GLN A 273 -12.89 -17.09 -15.08
N ILE A 274 -13.39 -16.28 -14.16
CA ILE A 274 -12.65 -15.90 -12.94
C ILE A 274 -12.33 -17.12 -12.09
N ARG A 275 -13.26 -18.08 -11.98
CA ARG A 275 -13.02 -19.33 -11.22
C ARG A 275 -11.88 -20.15 -11.83
N VAL A 276 -11.86 -20.27 -13.15
CA VAL A 276 -10.77 -20.96 -13.88
C VAL A 276 -9.44 -20.26 -13.63
N ILE A 277 -9.40 -18.93 -13.73
CA ILE A 277 -8.19 -18.15 -13.44
C ILE A 277 -7.73 -18.39 -12.01
N LEU A 278 -8.59 -18.17 -11.01
CA LEU A 278 -8.26 -18.32 -9.59
C LEU A 278 -7.71 -19.70 -9.24
N GLN A 279 -8.26 -20.77 -9.82
CA GLN A 279 -7.80 -22.15 -9.59
C GLN A 279 -6.48 -22.47 -10.29
N SER A 280 -6.15 -21.71 -11.34
CA SER A 280 -4.95 -21.92 -12.17
C SER A 280 -3.79 -21.00 -11.80
N LEU A 281 -4.01 -20.02 -10.90
CA LEU A 281 -2.97 -19.11 -10.46
C LEU A 281 -1.88 -19.87 -9.66
N PRO A 282 -0.58 -19.71 -10.01
CA PRO A 282 0.49 -20.29 -9.23
C PRO A 282 0.66 -19.60 -7.86
N GLY A 283 1.38 -20.26 -6.94
CA GLY A 283 1.58 -19.74 -5.58
C GLY A 283 2.40 -18.44 -5.49
N ASN A 284 3.12 -18.07 -6.55
CA ASN A 284 3.87 -16.82 -6.67
C ASN A 284 3.05 -15.67 -7.30
N SER A 285 1.78 -15.88 -7.63
CA SER A 285 0.92 -14.82 -8.17
C SER A 285 0.74 -13.67 -7.17
N PRO A 286 0.59 -12.42 -7.65
CA PRO A 286 0.33 -11.26 -6.80
C PRO A 286 -0.92 -11.46 -5.94
N LYS A 287 -0.83 -11.18 -4.64
CA LYS A 287 -1.98 -11.31 -3.72
C LYS A 287 -3.10 -10.34 -4.08
N GLY A 288 -2.74 -9.15 -4.58
CA GLY A 288 -3.68 -8.15 -5.08
C GLY A 288 -4.56 -8.66 -6.20
N LEU A 289 -3.97 -9.40 -7.14
CA LEU A 289 -4.68 -10.02 -8.26
C LEU A 289 -5.74 -11.04 -7.79
N VAL A 290 -5.36 -11.94 -6.87
CA VAL A 290 -6.28 -12.94 -6.30
C VAL A 290 -7.47 -12.25 -5.64
N PHE A 291 -7.20 -11.20 -4.87
CA PHE A 291 -8.24 -10.44 -4.21
C PHE A 291 -9.17 -9.73 -5.20
N ALA A 292 -8.61 -9.03 -6.18
CA ALA A 292 -9.40 -8.27 -7.15
C ALA A 292 -10.32 -9.20 -7.97
N LEU A 293 -9.83 -10.36 -8.38
CA LEU A 293 -10.62 -11.41 -9.02
C LEU A 293 -11.76 -11.91 -8.11
N ALA A 294 -11.45 -12.19 -6.83
CA ALA A 294 -12.46 -12.64 -5.87
C ALA A 294 -13.55 -11.59 -5.61
N ALA A 295 -13.17 -10.31 -5.48
CA ALA A 295 -14.10 -9.19 -5.30
C ALA A 295 -14.98 -8.99 -6.54
N TYR A 296 -14.39 -9.01 -7.75
CA TYR A 296 -15.14 -8.93 -9.01
C TYR A 296 -16.18 -10.06 -9.10
N LYS A 297 -15.76 -11.29 -8.84
CA LYS A 297 -16.65 -12.47 -8.83
C LYS A 297 -17.77 -12.33 -7.81
N SER A 298 -17.46 -11.90 -6.59
CA SER A 298 -18.45 -11.71 -5.52
C SER A 298 -19.51 -10.69 -5.90
N GLU A 299 -19.14 -9.60 -6.58
CA GLU A 299 -20.09 -8.58 -7.03
C GLU A 299 -21.04 -9.13 -8.10
N LEU A 300 -20.52 -9.90 -9.08
CA LEU A 300 -21.37 -10.57 -10.06
C LEU A 300 -22.27 -11.64 -9.44
N GLU A 301 -21.77 -12.43 -8.49
CA GLU A 301 -22.59 -13.43 -7.79
C GLU A 301 -23.72 -12.78 -6.99
N LYS A 302 -23.49 -11.58 -6.44
CA LYS A 302 -24.46 -10.87 -5.62
C LYS A 302 -25.53 -10.15 -6.45
N ARG A 303 -25.15 -9.54 -7.59
CA ARG A 303 -26.03 -8.63 -8.33
C ARG A 303 -26.27 -9.00 -9.78
N ALA A 304 -25.64 -10.07 -10.27
CA ALA A 304 -25.81 -10.63 -11.60
C ALA A 304 -25.76 -9.57 -12.72
N THR A 305 -26.91 -9.28 -13.34
CA THR A 305 -27.05 -8.37 -14.48
C THR A 305 -27.12 -6.89 -14.10
N ARG A 306 -27.10 -6.57 -12.80
CA ARG A 306 -27.08 -5.20 -12.27
C ARG A 306 -25.93 -4.98 -11.29
N PRO A 307 -24.68 -5.28 -11.70
CA PRO A 307 -23.53 -5.06 -10.85
C PRO A 307 -23.28 -3.56 -10.63
N ILE A 308 -22.57 -3.24 -9.56
CA ILE A 308 -22.03 -1.91 -9.33
C ILE A 308 -20.77 -1.76 -10.21
N LEU A 309 -20.88 -1.01 -11.31
CA LEU A 309 -19.83 -0.96 -12.32
C LEU A 309 -18.53 -0.36 -11.78
N GLY A 310 -18.60 0.62 -10.88
CA GLY A 310 -17.38 1.20 -10.34
C GLY A 310 -16.58 0.22 -9.49
N ILE A 311 -17.21 -0.77 -8.84
CA ILE A 311 -16.49 -1.88 -8.21
C ILE A 311 -15.79 -2.70 -9.29
N LEU A 312 -16.51 -3.11 -10.34
CA LEU A 312 -15.94 -3.92 -11.42
C LEU A 312 -14.77 -3.20 -12.13
N SER A 313 -14.92 -1.92 -12.46
CA SER A 313 -13.89 -1.09 -13.09
C SER A 313 -12.66 -0.92 -12.20
N ASN A 314 -12.85 -0.75 -10.88
CA ASN A 314 -11.73 -0.69 -9.93
C ASN A 314 -10.96 -2.02 -9.88
N GLN A 315 -11.68 -3.16 -9.81
CA GLN A 315 -11.02 -4.46 -9.80
C GLN A 315 -10.31 -4.75 -11.13
N VAL A 316 -10.90 -4.40 -12.26
CA VAL A 316 -10.26 -4.56 -13.58
C VAL A 316 -9.02 -3.69 -13.71
N ALA A 317 -9.03 -2.47 -13.20
CA ALA A 317 -7.84 -1.61 -13.20
C ALA A 317 -6.68 -2.23 -12.39
N ILE A 318 -6.97 -2.88 -11.26
CA ILE A 318 -5.97 -3.60 -10.46
C ILE A 318 -5.48 -4.84 -11.22
N ILE A 319 -6.40 -5.63 -11.79
CA ILE A 319 -6.08 -6.84 -12.55
C ILE A 319 -5.21 -6.50 -13.76
N ASP A 320 -5.55 -5.44 -14.50
CA ASP A 320 -4.82 -4.98 -15.68
C ASP A 320 -3.42 -4.47 -15.33
N ALA A 321 -3.27 -3.74 -14.23
CA ALA A 321 -1.97 -3.28 -13.74
C ALA A 321 -1.03 -4.47 -13.41
N GLU A 322 -1.55 -5.51 -12.76
CA GLU A 322 -0.78 -6.72 -12.43
C GLU A 322 -0.48 -7.54 -13.69
N TYR A 323 -1.46 -7.70 -14.58
CA TYR A 323 -1.34 -8.45 -15.84
C TYR A 323 -0.29 -7.85 -16.79
N ASN A 324 -0.21 -6.52 -16.87
CA ASN A 324 0.74 -5.80 -17.72
C ASN A 324 2.06 -5.45 -17.02
N SER A 325 2.25 -5.87 -15.77
CA SER A 325 3.51 -5.63 -15.04
C SER A 325 4.69 -6.37 -15.69
N SER A 326 5.91 -5.83 -15.55
CA SER A 326 7.14 -6.50 -16.00
C SER A 326 7.29 -7.90 -15.40
N ASP A 327 6.85 -8.04 -14.15
CA ASP A 327 7.00 -9.23 -13.32
C ASP A 327 5.95 -10.30 -13.68
N ALA A 328 4.96 -9.96 -14.53
CA ALA A 328 3.97 -10.90 -15.04
C ALA A 328 4.60 -12.10 -15.75
N ILE A 329 5.76 -11.93 -16.38
CA ILE A 329 6.47 -13.02 -17.07
C ILE A 329 6.81 -14.16 -16.09
N ASP A 330 7.06 -13.85 -14.82
CA ASP A 330 7.51 -14.82 -13.82
C ASP A 330 6.37 -15.68 -13.24
N TRP A 331 5.12 -15.22 -13.32
CA TRP A 331 3.97 -15.93 -12.74
C TRP A 331 2.84 -16.24 -13.74
N LEU A 332 2.85 -15.66 -14.94
CA LEU A 332 1.74 -15.76 -15.90
C LEU A 332 2.06 -16.70 -17.09
N PRO A 333 1.76 -18.01 -17.00
CA PRO A 333 2.03 -18.96 -18.07
C PRO A 333 1.17 -18.67 -19.32
N PRO A 334 1.60 -19.10 -20.53
CA PRO A 334 0.92 -18.80 -21.78
C PRO A 334 -0.57 -19.18 -21.81
N GLY A 335 -0.94 -20.33 -21.24
CA GLY A 335 -2.34 -20.75 -21.16
C GLY A 335 -3.21 -19.82 -20.31
N LEU A 336 -2.65 -19.25 -19.24
CA LEU A 336 -3.36 -18.32 -18.37
C LEU A 336 -3.51 -16.93 -19.03
N ARG A 337 -2.58 -16.54 -19.92
CA ARG A 337 -2.73 -15.30 -20.73
C ARG A 337 -3.99 -15.32 -21.59
N VAL A 338 -4.31 -16.46 -22.21
CA VAL A 338 -5.56 -16.62 -22.98
C VAL A 338 -6.77 -16.43 -22.07
N ALA A 339 -6.73 -17.02 -20.88
CA ALA A 339 -7.83 -16.88 -19.92
C ALA A 339 -8.04 -15.42 -19.47
N PHE A 340 -6.97 -14.65 -19.25
CA PHE A 340 -7.07 -13.22 -18.98
C PHE A 340 -7.58 -12.43 -20.19
N SER A 341 -7.15 -12.77 -21.41
CA SER A 341 -7.68 -12.14 -22.62
C SER A 341 -9.19 -12.32 -22.74
N ASP A 342 -9.71 -13.51 -22.44
CA ASP A 342 -11.15 -13.76 -22.41
C ASP A 342 -11.85 -13.00 -21.29
N PHE A 343 -11.24 -12.92 -20.10
CA PHE A 343 -11.74 -12.10 -19.00
C PHE A 343 -11.92 -10.63 -19.40
N PHE A 344 -10.93 -10.02 -20.06
CA PHE A 344 -11.00 -8.63 -20.50
C PHE A 344 -12.05 -8.43 -21.61
N ARG A 345 -12.13 -9.36 -22.56
CA ARG A 345 -13.15 -9.34 -23.62
C ARG A 345 -14.56 -9.41 -23.03
N CYS A 346 -14.82 -10.32 -22.09
CA CYS A 346 -16.11 -10.45 -21.45
C CYS A 346 -16.45 -9.25 -20.55
N HIS A 347 -15.45 -8.64 -19.88
CA HIS A 347 -15.66 -7.38 -19.17
C HIS A 347 -16.10 -6.25 -20.12
N GLN A 348 -15.44 -6.11 -21.29
CA GLN A 348 -15.82 -5.11 -22.29
C GLN A 348 -17.26 -5.34 -22.78
N LEU A 349 -17.64 -6.58 -23.10
CA LEU A 349 -19.02 -6.92 -23.50
C LEU A 349 -20.03 -6.54 -22.41
N LEU A 350 -19.73 -6.86 -21.14
CA LEU A 350 -20.57 -6.49 -20.02
C LEU A 350 -20.76 -4.96 -19.93
N THR A 351 -19.67 -4.20 -19.93
CA THR A 351 -19.69 -2.74 -19.79
C THR A 351 -20.34 -2.03 -20.97
N ALA A 352 -20.34 -2.61 -22.17
CA ALA A 352 -20.98 -2.04 -23.35
C ALA A 352 -22.51 -1.86 -23.20
N HIS A 353 -23.14 -2.60 -22.27
CA HIS A 353 -24.56 -2.44 -21.96
C HIS A 353 -24.88 -1.22 -21.08
N PHE A 354 -23.87 -0.52 -20.55
CA PHE A 354 -24.01 0.57 -19.59
C PHE A 354 -23.52 1.89 -20.21
N PRO A 355 -24.40 2.68 -20.85
CA PRO A 355 -24.01 3.80 -21.71
C PRO A 355 -23.34 4.95 -20.97
N PHE A 356 -23.52 5.07 -19.65
CA PHE A 356 -22.98 6.17 -18.84
C PHE A 356 -21.67 5.83 -18.12
N ILE A 357 -21.09 4.65 -18.39
CA ILE A 357 -19.76 4.31 -17.83
C ILE A 357 -18.67 5.24 -18.36
N SER A 358 -18.76 5.66 -19.62
CA SER A 358 -17.84 6.63 -20.22
C SER A 358 -17.94 8.01 -19.57
N GLU A 359 -19.15 8.46 -19.22
CA GLU A 359 -19.37 9.70 -18.47
C GLU A 359 -18.70 9.63 -17.08
N ARG A 360 -18.85 8.49 -16.37
CA ARG A 360 -18.17 8.29 -15.10
C ARG A 360 -16.64 8.37 -15.25
N GLU A 361 -16.10 7.66 -16.23
CA GLU A 361 -14.65 7.63 -16.45
C GLU A 361 -14.10 9.00 -16.87
N ASP A 362 -14.86 9.81 -17.62
CA ASP A 362 -14.51 11.19 -17.98
C ASP A 362 -14.49 12.13 -16.76
N VAL A 363 -15.47 12.02 -15.86
CA VAL A 363 -15.45 12.81 -14.61
C VAL A 363 -14.26 12.40 -13.74
N ILE A 364 -13.98 11.09 -13.63
CA ILE A 364 -12.88 10.59 -12.80
C ILE A 364 -11.51 10.97 -13.37
N SER A 365 -11.33 10.98 -14.70
CA SER A 365 -10.04 11.32 -15.31
C SER A 365 -9.65 12.79 -15.09
N ARG A 366 -10.63 13.67 -14.87
CA ARG A 366 -10.41 15.08 -14.53
C ARG A 366 -9.98 15.29 -13.06
N ILE A 367 -10.02 14.26 -12.20
CA ILE A 367 -9.57 14.37 -10.80
C ILE A 367 -8.03 14.50 -10.78
N ASP A 368 -7.54 15.66 -10.35
CA ASP A 368 -6.10 16.00 -10.32
C ASP A 368 -5.41 15.31 -9.12
N VAL A 369 -5.20 14.00 -9.20
CA VAL A 369 -4.51 13.20 -8.17
C VAL A 369 -3.00 13.47 -8.25
N ASP A 370 -2.41 13.83 -7.11
CA ASP A 370 -0.96 13.93 -6.97
C ASP A 370 -0.37 12.52 -6.87
N GLU A 371 -0.04 11.95 -8.04
CA GLU A 371 0.48 10.59 -8.18
C GLU A 371 1.73 10.32 -7.34
N THR A 372 2.52 11.36 -7.06
CA THR A 372 3.72 11.29 -6.21
C THR A 372 3.37 11.21 -4.73
N LYS A 373 2.35 11.93 -4.27
CA LYS A 373 1.85 11.85 -2.89
C LYS A 373 0.98 10.64 -2.64
N ALA A 374 0.23 10.18 -3.65
CA ALA A 374 -0.65 9.03 -3.61
C ALA A 374 0.13 7.70 -3.68
N THR A 375 1.14 7.55 -2.83
CA THR A 375 2.00 6.36 -2.75
C THR A 375 2.21 5.90 -1.31
N GLY A 376 2.58 4.62 -1.16
CA GLY A 376 2.90 4.04 0.14
C GLY A 376 1.83 4.26 1.21
N GLU A 377 2.27 4.63 2.41
CA GLU A 377 1.39 4.83 3.56
C GLU A 377 0.45 6.05 3.40
N ARG A 378 0.84 7.05 2.59
CA ARG A 378 -0.01 8.21 2.33
C ARG A 378 -1.27 7.83 1.57
N LEU A 379 -1.16 6.90 0.61
CA LEU A 379 -2.32 6.36 -0.09
C LEU A 379 -3.11 5.40 0.81
N ILE A 380 -2.45 4.52 1.59
CA ILE A 380 -3.13 3.46 2.35
C ILE A 380 -3.88 4.00 3.57
N LYS A 381 -3.31 4.99 4.27
CA LYS A 381 -3.84 5.50 5.55
C LYS A 381 -5.31 5.96 5.48
N PRO A 382 -5.74 6.80 4.51
CA PRO A 382 -7.14 7.21 4.41
C PRO A 382 -8.11 6.02 4.37
N PHE A 383 -7.79 4.99 3.58
CA PHE A 383 -8.66 3.81 3.45
C PHE A 383 -8.63 2.90 4.67
N ARG A 384 -7.50 2.83 5.39
CA ARG A 384 -7.43 2.13 6.68
C ARG A 384 -8.33 2.79 7.71
N VAL A 385 -8.28 4.12 7.81
CA VAL A 385 -9.17 4.88 8.69
C VAL A 385 -10.63 4.73 8.26
N ALA A 386 -10.90 4.75 6.95
CA ALA A 386 -12.25 4.50 6.42
C ALA A 386 -12.80 3.12 6.79
N LEU A 387 -11.95 2.08 6.77
CA LEU A 387 -12.33 0.73 7.18
C LEU A 387 -12.59 0.63 8.69
N GLU A 388 -11.73 1.22 9.52
CA GLU A 388 -11.92 1.28 10.98
C GLU A 388 -13.23 2.00 11.32
N MET A 389 -13.48 3.13 10.65
CA MET A 389 -14.72 3.88 10.75
C MET A 389 -15.94 3.03 10.34
N ALA A 390 -15.90 2.38 9.18
CA ALA A 390 -17.01 1.54 8.72
C ALA A 390 -17.28 0.36 9.67
N THR A 391 -16.21 -0.24 10.23
CA THR A 391 -16.31 -1.31 11.22
C THR A 391 -16.99 -0.83 12.49
N ALA A 392 -16.59 0.34 13.01
CA ALA A 392 -17.22 0.96 14.17
C ALA A 392 -18.68 1.31 13.90
N ALA A 393 -18.99 1.85 12.72
CA ALA A 393 -20.35 2.18 12.29
C ALA A 393 -21.24 0.95 12.22
N LYS A 394 -20.74 -0.15 11.67
CA LYS A 394 -21.44 -1.45 11.65
C LYS A 394 -21.70 -1.96 13.06
N SER A 395 -20.70 -1.94 13.94
CA SER A 395 -20.88 -2.34 15.34
C SER A 395 -21.92 -1.51 16.08
N ALA A 396 -22.16 -0.28 15.63
CA ALA A 396 -23.14 0.63 16.20
C ALA A 396 -24.49 0.65 15.46
N GLY A 397 -24.70 -0.22 14.45
CA GLY A 397 -25.95 -0.28 13.67
C GLY A 397 -26.18 0.94 12.78
N VAL A 398 -25.11 1.60 12.32
CA VAL A 398 -25.16 2.77 11.42
C VAL A 398 -24.82 2.39 9.97
N ALA A 399 -24.08 1.30 9.75
CA ALA A 399 -23.68 0.85 8.42
C ALA A 399 -23.80 -0.67 8.27
N THR A 400 -24.05 -1.14 7.05
CA THR A 400 -24.16 -2.57 6.76
C THR A 400 -22.80 -3.28 6.71
N SER A 401 -22.81 -4.61 6.70
CA SER A 401 -21.60 -5.40 6.41
C SER A 401 -21.02 -5.15 5.02
N ASP A 402 -21.87 -4.75 4.08
CA ASP A 402 -21.46 -4.49 2.71
C ASP A 402 -20.55 -3.25 2.65
N VAL A 403 -20.88 -2.19 3.39
CA VAL A 403 -20.02 -1.00 3.50
C VAL A 403 -18.65 -1.36 4.06
N VAL A 404 -18.58 -2.23 5.08
CA VAL A 404 -17.30 -2.69 5.64
C VAL A 404 -16.50 -3.47 4.60
N GLN A 405 -17.15 -4.37 3.86
CA GLN A 405 -16.53 -5.14 2.80
C GLN A 405 -15.99 -4.23 1.68
N PHE A 406 -16.75 -3.23 1.26
CA PHE A 406 -16.31 -2.27 0.25
C PHE A 406 -15.13 -1.40 0.73
N MET A 407 -15.15 -0.92 1.97
CA MET A 407 -13.99 -0.20 2.52
C MET A 407 -12.76 -1.10 2.64
N GLN A 408 -12.95 -2.38 2.95
CA GLN A 408 -11.88 -3.37 2.95
C GLN A 408 -11.30 -3.59 1.55
N GLU A 409 -12.15 -3.59 0.51
CA GLU A 409 -11.75 -3.66 -0.90
C GLU A 409 -10.96 -2.44 -1.35
N LEU A 410 -11.45 -1.23 -1.03
CA LEU A 410 -10.74 0.00 -1.35
C LEU A 410 -9.37 0.05 -0.64
N LYS A 411 -9.31 -0.37 0.62
CA LYS A 411 -8.06 -0.44 1.39
C LYS A 411 -7.06 -1.43 0.79
N GLN A 412 -7.51 -2.57 0.29
CA GLN A 412 -6.62 -3.52 -0.39
C GLN A 412 -6.19 -3.01 -1.77
N GLY A 413 -7.11 -2.38 -2.52
CA GLY A 413 -6.76 -1.67 -3.75
C GLY A 413 -5.67 -0.62 -3.50
N ALA A 414 -5.80 0.16 -2.42
CA ALA A 414 -4.77 1.11 -2.01
C ALA A 414 -3.42 0.43 -1.71
N GLU A 415 -3.42 -0.72 -1.04
CA GLU A 415 -2.19 -1.47 -0.73
C GLU A 415 -1.47 -1.97 -1.99
N VAL A 416 -2.23 -2.42 -3.00
CA VAL A 416 -1.68 -2.86 -4.29
C VAL A 416 -1.14 -1.67 -5.07
N LEU A 417 -1.97 -0.64 -5.25
CA LEU A 417 -1.60 0.55 -6.02
C LEU A 417 -0.47 1.36 -5.38
N ALA A 418 -0.30 1.26 -4.06
CA ALA A 418 0.80 1.89 -3.34
C ALA A 418 2.18 1.27 -3.69
N THR A 419 2.22 0.06 -4.26
CA THR A 419 3.45 -0.62 -4.68
C THR A 419 3.81 -0.41 -6.14
N LEU A 420 2.89 0.13 -6.95
CA LEU A 420 3.13 0.35 -8.36
C LEU A 420 4.13 1.52 -8.57
N PRO A 421 5.05 1.41 -9.55
CA PRO A 421 5.95 2.49 -9.92
C PRO A 421 5.17 3.72 -10.43
N HIS A 422 5.77 4.90 -10.29
CA HIS A 422 5.12 6.20 -10.48
C HIS A 422 4.84 6.55 -11.95
N ASP A 423 5.32 5.72 -12.88
CA ASP A 423 5.35 6.00 -14.32
C ASP A 423 4.35 5.12 -15.10
N VAL A 424 3.11 4.99 -14.61
CA VAL A 424 2.04 4.43 -15.45
C VAL A 424 1.72 5.48 -16.51
N VAL A 425 2.34 5.34 -17.68
CA VAL A 425 2.04 6.16 -18.85
C VAL A 425 0.55 6.01 -19.16
N VAL A 426 -0.22 7.06 -18.92
CA VAL A 426 -1.62 7.10 -19.36
C VAL A 426 -1.60 7.21 -20.88
N PRO A 427 -2.16 6.22 -21.61
CA PRO A 427 -2.25 6.35 -23.06
C PRO A 427 -3.23 7.48 -23.38
N GLU A 428 -2.73 8.59 -23.89
CA GLU A 428 -3.59 9.56 -24.58
C GLU A 428 -3.94 8.97 -25.95
N ILE A 429 -5.23 8.65 -26.13
CA ILE A 429 -5.74 8.22 -27.43
C ILE A 429 -6.42 9.42 -28.08
N ASP A 430 -5.86 9.89 -29.19
CA ASP A 430 -6.54 10.85 -30.05
C ASP A 430 -7.65 10.12 -30.81
N ILE A 431 -8.89 10.33 -30.38
CA ILE A 431 -10.07 9.84 -31.09
C ILE A 431 -10.72 11.05 -31.76
N ARG A 432 -10.51 11.17 -33.08
CA ARG A 432 -11.15 12.20 -33.93
C ARG A 432 -10.82 13.65 -33.53
N GLY A 433 -9.58 13.94 -33.15
CA GLY A 433 -9.13 15.28 -32.78
C GLY A 433 -9.51 15.68 -31.35
N ARG A 434 -9.85 14.71 -30.50
CA ARG A 434 -10.06 14.89 -29.06
C ARG A 434 -9.14 13.91 -28.33
N SER A 435 -8.22 14.45 -27.54
CA SER A 435 -7.46 13.63 -26.58
C SER A 435 -8.43 13.13 -25.51
N VAL A 436 -8.60 11.81 -25.42
CA VAL A 436 -9.39 11.16 -24.37
C VAL A 436 -8.40 10.61 -23.34
N THR A 437 -8.39 11.22 -22.16
CA THR A 437 -7.58 10.76 -21.03
C THR A 437 -8.38 9.72 -20.25
N PHE A 438 -7.86 8.49 -20.17
CA PHE A 438 -8.42 7.45 -19.30
C PHE A 438 -7.94 7.67 -17.87
N PRO A 439 -8.79 7.46 -16.85
CA PRO A 439 -8.35 7.65 -15.48
C PRO A 439 -7.32 6.59 -15.07
N THR A 440 -6.35 6.99 -14.26
CA THR A 440 -5.39 6.07 -13.62
C THR A 440 -6.12 5.18 -12.61
N PRO A 441 -5.55 4.01 -12.25
CA PRO A 441 -6.11 3.19 -11.19
C PRO A 441 -6.29 3.94 -9.86
N LYS A 442 -5.38 4.85 -9.51
CA LYS A 442 -5.46 5.66 -8.29
C LYS A 442 -6.55 6.73 -8.40
N GLN A 443 -6.69 7.40 -9.55
CA GLN A 443 -7.82 8.31 -9.81
C GLN A 443 -9.16 7.58 -9.62
N ARG A 444 -9.32 6.37 -10.18
CA ARG A 444 -10.52 5.55 -9.97
C ARG A 444 -10.75 5.22 -8.50
N LEU A 445 -9.71 4.77 -7.79
CA LEU A 445 -9.80 4.39 -6.38
C LEU A 445 -10.22 5.58 -5.51
N ILE A 446 -9.53 6.72 -5.65
CA ILE A 446 -9.76 7.94 -4.87
C ILE A 446 -11.12 8.55 -5.24
N GLY A 447 -11.42 8.69 -6.53
CA GLY A 447 -12.69 9.24 -7.01
C GLY A 447 -13.90 8.43 -6.54
N THR A 448 -13.84 7.10 -6.64
CA THR A 448 -14.89 6.22 -6.13
C THR A 448 -15.07 6.38 -4.61
N ALA A 449 -13.98 6.48 -3.85
CA ALA A 449 -14.05 6.63 -2.40
C ALA A 449 -14.62 7.98 -1.96
N ILE A 450 -14.17 9.08 -2.58
CA ILE A 450 -14.69 10.42 -2.32
C ILE A 450 -16.19 10.46 -2.63
N GLY A 451 -16.59 10.00 -3.83
CA GLY A 451 -17.99 10.03 -4.24
C GLY A 451 -18.92 9.26 -3.29
N PHE A 452 -18.50 8.07 -2.84
CA PHE A 452 -19.27 7.30 -1.85
C PHE A 452 -19.33 8.00 -0.49
N LEU A 453 -18.20 8.48 0.03
CA LEU A 453 -18.10 9.07 1.36
C LEU A 453 -18.81 10.43 1.46
N GLU A 454 -18.75 11.26 0.42
CA GLU A 454 -19.51 12.52 0.36
C GLU A 454 -21.01 12.25 0.38
N ARG A 455 -21.48 11.27 -0.41
CA ARG A 455 -22.90 10.87 -0.38
C ARG A 455 -23.30 10.37 1.00
N ALA A 456 -22.47 9.54 1.63
CA ALA A 456 -22.71 9.04 2.99
C ALA A 456 -22.78 10.21 3.99
N TYR A 457 -21.85 11.17 3.89
CA TYR A 457 -21.84 12.38 4.73
C TYR A 457 -23.13 13.20 4.57
N ASN A 458 -23.58 13.42 3.33
CA ASN A 458 -24.82 14.15 3.04
C ASN A 458 -26.08 13.42 3.56
N LEU A 459 -26.12 12.10 3.46
CA LEU A 459 -27.19 11.28 4.05
C LEU A 459 -27.24 11.42 5.58
N LEU A 460 -26.08 11.48 6.23
CA LEU A 460 -26.02 11.71 7.67
C LEU A 460 -26.58 13.08 8.02
N GLY A 461 -26.17 14.13 7.29
CA GLY A 461 -26.63 15.51 7.47
C GLY A 461 -28.15 15.68 7.36
N THR A 462 -28.78 14.95 6.44
CA THR A 462 -30.24 14.96 6.25
C THR A 462 -30.99 14.09 7.26
N SER A 463 -30.32 13.08 7.84
CA SER A 463 -30.87 12.14 8.83
C SER A 463 -30.68 12.58 10.29
N VAL A 464 -29.94 13.67 10.55
CA VAL A 464 -29.67 14.22 11.90
C VAL A 464 -30.94 14.62 12.66
N THR A 465 -32.10 14.68 12.01
CA THR A 465 -33.40 14.81 12.70
C THR A 465 -33.73 13.63 13.64
N LEU A 466 -32.96 12.53 13.62
CA LEU A 466 -33.13 11.35 14.49
C LEU A 466 -32.13 11.24 15.68
N GLY A 467 -31.20 12.20 15.84
CA GLY A 467 -30.61 12.56 17.14
C GLY A 467 -29.93 11.46 18.00
N THR A 468 -29.09 10.58 17.45
CA THR A 468 -28.21 9.72 18.29
C THR A 468 -26.74 10.16 18.18
N ALA A 469 -26.02 10.14 19.30
CA ALA A 469 -24.60 10.53 19.38
C ALA A 469 -23.69 9.74 18.42
N THR A 470 -24.13 8.55 18.02
CA THR A 470 -23.44 7.64 17.09
C THR A 470 -23.33 8.22 15.68
N TYR A 471 -24.37 8.87 15.16
CA TYR A 471 -24.33 9.45 13.80
C TYR A 471 -23.40 10.66 13.71
N VAL A 472 -23.30 11.45 14.79
CA VAL A 472 -22.38 12.60 14.86
C VAL A 472 -20.92 12.14 14.82
N ALA A 473 -20.57 11.13 15.62
CA ALA A 473 -19.23 10.55 15.61
C ALA A 473 -18.87 9.94 14.25
N PHE A 474 -19.83 9.27 13.61
CA PHE A 474 -19.63 8.74 12.27
C PHE A 474 -19.42 9.84 11.22
N ALA A 475 -20.22 10.91 11.24
CA ALA A 475 -20.06 12.05 10.33
C ALA A 475 -18.69 12.75 10.49
N GLN A 476 -18.21 12.92 11.73
CA GLN A 476 -16.88 13.47 12.00
C GLN A 476 -15.76 12.59 11.42
N ASN A 477 -15.89 11.28 11.55
CA ASN A 477 -14.91 10.34 10.98
C ASN A 477 -14.95 10.35 9.45
N VAL A 478 -16.13 10.41 8.83
CA VAL A 478 -16.28 10.53 7.37
C VAL A 478 -15.59 11.81 6.88
N ALA A 479 -15.86 12.95 7.53
CA ALA A 479 -15.20 14.22 7.21
C ALA A 479 -13.68 14.13 7.31
N ALA A 480 -13.15 13.50 8.38
CA ALA A 480 -11.72 13.31 8.54
C ALA A 480 -11.10 12.45 7.40
N VAL A 481 -11.78 11.38 6.97
CA VAL A 481 -11.33 10.55 5.84
C VAL A 481 -11.36 11.33 4.53
N LEU A 482 -12.42 12.13 4.30
CA LEU A 482 -12.54 12.97 3.11
C LEU A 482 -11.40 13.99 3.01
N GLU A 483 -11.04 14.64 4.13
CA GLU A 483 -9.88 15.55 4.17
C GLU A 483 -8.57 14.82 3.84
N MET A 484 -8.38 13.60 4.35
CA MET A 484 -7.20 12.81 4.02
C MET A 484 -7.14 12.43 2.53
N LEU A 485 -8.28 12.10 1.91
CA LEU A 485 -8.35 11.78 0.49
C LEU A 485 -8.12 13.03 -0.37
N LYS A 486 -8.72 14.17 -0.02
CA LYS A 486 -8.54 15.46 -0.70
C LYS A 486 -7.09 15.94 -0.62
N ALA A 487 -6.37 15.64 0.46
CA ALA A 487 -4.94 15.94 0.58
C ALA A 487 -4.04 15.16 -0.41
N LEU A 488 -4.56 14.10 -1.05
CA LEU A 488 -3.88 13.38 -2.15
C LEU A 488 -4.13 14.02 -3.52
N MET A 489 -4.93 15.08 -3.59
CA MET A 489 -5.22 15.81 -4.82
C MET A 489 -4.42 17.12 -4.87
N HIS A 490 -4.15 17.62 -6.07
CA HIS A 490 -3.67 18.98 -6.26
C HIS A 490 -4.81 19.95 -5.95
N ILE A 491 -4.71 20.64 -4.81
CA ILE A 491 -5.62 21.73 -4.46
C ILE A 491 -5.22 22.94 -5.32
N ARG A 492 -6.11 23.36 -6.21
CA ARG A 492 -5.96 24.60 -6.98
C ARG A 492 -6.56 25.79 -6.25
#